data_AF-A0A1I3ZLY1-F1
#
_entry.id   AF-A0A1I3ZLY1-F1
#
_cell.length_a   1.000
_cell.length_b   1.000
_cell.length_c   1.000
_cell.angle_alpha   90.00
_cell.angle_beta   90.00
_cell.angle_gamma   90.00
#
_symmetry.space_group_name_H-M   'P 1'
#
loop_
_entity.id
_entity.type
_entity.pdbx_description
1 polymer ?
#
loop_
_entity_poly.entity_id
_entity_poly.type
_entity_poly.pdbx_seq_one_letter_code
_entity_poly.pdbx_strand_id
1 'polypeptide(L)'
;MLASAPLAKADKIKHPIAVFTGLDKITGRIIAFEVATDETVQFGSLQITQRACLTRPATEAPQTTTFVEVDEVDAKNEYKRIFSGWMYAASPGLHAIEHPVYDIWLTDCQGGGEAVVSPPEPAAADTPAAPLENAQSPDGAGSPEDAAKTQAEEAKAKAAADRARRIAAKKAAAEKARRMAPPNEIPGGEPPRGAPAPSPFPPMPWDRPGNGGR
;
A
#
# COMPACT_ATOMS: atom_id res chain seq x y z
N MET A 1 49.68 -4.80 21.99
CA MET A 1 48.73 -3.69 21.85
C MET A 1 47.45 -4.26 21.27
N LEU A 2 46.36 -4.29 22.04
CA LEU A 2 45.03 -4.69 21.53
C LEU A 2 44.40 -3.44 20.89
N ALA A 3 44.25 -3.45 19.57
CA ALA A 3 43.55 -2.39 18.85
C ALA A 3 42.05 -2.50 19.14
N SER A 4 41.46 -1.46 19.74
CA SER A 4 40.00 -1.32 19.83
C SER A 4 39.46 -1.02 18.43
N ALA A 5 38.66 -1.92 17.88
CA ALA A 5 37.88 -1.65 16.67
C ALA A 5 36.74 -0.67 17.00
N PRO A 6 36.45 0.32 16.14
CA PRO A 6 35.30 1.19 16.31
C PRO A 6 34.00 0.39 16.16
N LEU A 7 33.03 0.63 17.04
CA LEU A 7 31.67 0.11 16.86
C LEU A 7 31.05 0.75 15.62
N ALA A 8 30.71 -0.06 14.62
CA ALA A 8 29.97 0.39 13.46
C ALA A 8 28.58 0.89 13.88
N LYS A 9 28.29 2.18 13.64
CA LYS A 9 26.93 2.71 13.75
C LYS A 9 26.13 2.28 12.53
N ALA A 10 25.27 1.30 12.73
CA ALA A 10 24.35 0.82 11.70
C ALA A 10 23.10 1.71 11.66
N ASP A 11 23.27 2.96 11.22
CA ASP A 11 22.15 3.90 11.08
C ASP A 11 21.18 3.40 10.00
N LYS A 12 19.87 3.49 10.26
CA LYS A 12 18.83 3.04 9.33
C LYS A 12 17.95 4.23 8.98
N ILE A 13 17.78 4.49 7.69
CA ILE A 13 16.96 5.60 7.21
C ILE A 13 15.57 5.07 6.90
N LYS A 14 14.55 5.64 7.56
CA LYS A 14 13.15 5.30 7.31
C LYS A 14 12.61 6.04 6.09
N HIS A 15 11.88 5.31 5.26
CA HIS A 15 11.22 5.80 4.06
C HIS A 15 9.71 5.53 4.20
N PRO A 16 8.84 6.49 3.83
CA PRO A 16 7.40 6.32 3.89
C PRO A 16 6.85 5.48 2.73
N ILE A 17 7.61 5.26 1.65
CA ILE A 17 7.16 4.51 0.47
C ILE A 17 8.10 3.34 0.21
N ALA A 18 7.52 2.17 -0.04
CA ALA A 18 8.20 0.98 -0.53
C ALA A 18 7.84 0.73 -2.00
N VAL A 19 8.85 0.45 -2.82
CA VAL A 19 8.69 0.13 -4.24
C VAL A 19 8.84 -1.38 -4.42
N PHE A 20 7.75 -2.02 -4.81
CA PHE A 20 7.72 -3.45 -5.10
C PHE A 20 7.65 -3.68 -6.60
N THR A 21 8.14 -4.84 -7.03
CA THR A 21 7.89 -5.37 -8.36
C THR A 21 7.08 -6.66 -8.22
N GLY A 22 6.00 -6.74 -9.00
CA GLY A 22 5.14 -7.91 -9.10
C GLY A 22 5.21 -8.53 -10.48
N LEU A 23 5.42 -9.85 -10.55
CA LEU A 23 5.28 -10.67 -11.75
C LEU A 23 3.99 -11.48 -11.65
N ASP A 24 3.16 -11.40 -12.68
CA ASP A 24 2.08 -12.35 -12.90
C ASP A 24 2.61 -13.51 -13.76
N LYS A 25 2.70 -14.71 -13.18
CA LYS A 25 3.21 -15.92 -13.84
C LYS A 25 2.30 -16.43 -14.95
N ILE A 26 1.02 -16.07 -14.94
CA ILE A 26 0.03 -16.49 -15.94
C ILE A 26 0.12 -15.59 -17.18
N THR A 27 0.20 -14.26 -16.97
CA THR A 27 0.26 -13.31 -18.10
C THR A 27 1.69 -12.94 -18.51
N GLY A 28 2.69 -13.26 -17.69
CA GLY A 28 4.10 -12.88 -17.89
C GLY A 28 4.35 -11.39 -17.71
N ARG A 29 3.41 -10.62 -17.16
CA ARG A 29 3.55 -9.17 -16.98
C ARG A 29 4.26 -8.84 -15.68
N ILE A 30 5.24 -7.93 -15.78
CA ILE A 30 5.95 -7.37 -14.64
C ILE A 30 5.54 -5.92 -14.47
N ILE A 31 5.13 -5.54 -13.27
CA ILE A 31 4.81 -4.15 -12.93
C ILE A 31 5.52 -3.73 -11.66
N ALA A 32 5.96 -2.46 -11.62
CA ALA A 32 6.41 -1.81 -10.41
C ALA A 32 5.24 -1.04 -9.79
N PHE A 33 5.10 -1.09 -8.47
CA PHE A 33 4.09 -0.35 -7.74
C PHE A 33 4.62 0.13 -6.39
N GLU A 34 4.12 1.28 -5.96
CA GLU A 34 4.48 1.93 -4.72
C GLU A 34 3.43 1.63 -3.65
N VAL A 35 3.88 1.37 -2.43
CA VAL A 35 3.04 1.14 -1.27
C VAL A 35 3.51 2.08 -0.16
N ALA A 36 2.63 2.93 0.31
CA ALA A 36 2.94 3.79 1.45
C ALA A 36 2.92 3.00 2.76
N THR A 37 3.58 3.55 3.77
CA THR A 37 3.62 2.94 5.10
C THR A 37 2.24 2.88 5.71
N ASP A 38 1.88 1.70 6.22
CA ASP A 38 0.57 1.35 6.76
C ASP A 38 -0.57 1.40 5.73
N GLU A 39 -0.26 1.49 4.44
CA GLU A 39 -1.24 1.36 3.36
C GLU A 39 -1.26 -0.07 2.81
N THR A 40 -2.44 -0.49 2.35
CA THR A 40 -2.66 -1.77 1.68
C THR A 40 -2.93 -1.53 0.21
N VAL A 41 -2.10 -2.09 -0.65
CA VAL A 41 -2.27 -2.08 -2.11
C VAL A 41 -2.63 -3.47 -2.60
N GLN A 42 -3.46 -3.56 -3.63
CA GLN A 42 -3.88 -4.82 -4.21
C GLN A 42 -3.11 -5.13 -5.50
N PHE A 43 -2.54 -6.33 -5.58
CA PHE A 43 -1.93 -6.90 -6.77
C PHE A 43 -2.57 -8.25 -7.08
N GLY A 44 -3.47 -8.29 -8.05
CA GLY A 44 -4.25 -9.49 -8.36
C GLY A 44 -5.13 -9.90 -7.17
N SER A 45 -4.94 -11.12 -6.68
CA SER A 45 -5.62 -11.63 -5.46
C SER A 45 -4.85 -11.32 -4.17
N LEU A 46 -3.68 -10.67 -4.23
CA LEU A 46 -2.87 -10.37 -3.07
C LEU A 46 -3.10 -8.94 -2.59
N GLN A 47 -3.18 -8.77 -1.28
CA GLN A 47 -3.17 -7.49 -0.58
C GLN A 47 -1.86 -7.34 0.17
N ILE A 48 -1.12 -6.30 -0.15
CA ILE A 48 0.23 -6.05 0.33
C ILE A 48 0.16 -4.85 1.25
N THR A 49 0.51 -5.05 2.52
CA THR A 49 0.57 -4.00 3.52
C THR A 49 2.00 -3.80 3.99
N GLN A 50 2.60 -2.66 3.67
CA GLN A 50 3.94 -2.33 4.11
C GLN A 50 3.92 -1.70 5.51
N ARG A 51 4.74 -2.21 6.44
CA ARG A 51 4.80 -1.71 7.83
C ARG A 51 6.05 -0.88 8.09
N ALA A 52 7.18 -1.21 7.43
CA ALA A 52 8.41 -0.41 7.52
C ALA A 52 9.23 -0.54 6.24
N CYS A 53 9.84 0.55 5.76
CA CYS A 53 10.80 0.55 4.66
C CYS A 53 12.08 1.24 5.12
N LEU A 54 13.22 0.54 5.07
CA LEU A 54 14.49 0.97 5.66
C LEU A 54 15.62 0.84 4.63
N THR A 55 16.48 1.85 4.56
CA THR A 55 17.74 1.79 3.81
C THR A 55 18.94 2.09 4.70
N ARG A 56 20.13 1.81 4.19
CA ARG A 56 21.41 2.19 4.79
C ARG A 56 21.95 3.48 4.19
N PRO A 57 22.71 4.27 4.95
CA PRO A 57 23.43 5.42 4.41
C PRO A 57 24.48 4.96 3.39
N ALA A 58 24.82 5.85 2.44
CA ALA A 58 25.75 5.57 1.35
C ALA A 58 27.19 5.24 1.80
N THR A 59 27.52 5.47 3.07
CA THR A 59 28.82 5.12 3.68
C THR A 59 28.94 3.63 4.04
N GLU A 60 27.83 2.89 4.05
CA GLU A 60 27.78 1.45 4.33
C GLU A 60 27.36 0.68 3.07
N ALA A 61 27.50 -0.65 3.08
CA ALA A 61 26.99 -1.50 2.01
C ALA A 61 25.48 -1.24 1.80
N PRO A 62 25.04 -1.00 0.56
CA PRO A 62 23.65 -0.69 0.27
C PRO A 62 22.79 -1.90 0.64
N GLN A 63 21.87 -1.72 1.58
CA GLN A 63 20.91 -2.71 2.02
C GLN A 63 19.56 -2.04 2.22
N THR A 64 18.61 -2.41 1.37
CA THR A 64 17.23 -1.94 1.43
C THR A 64 16.34 -3.09 1.88
N THR A 65 15.56 -2.88 2.93
CA THR A 65 14.70 -3.89 3.53
C THR A 65 13.33 -3.33 3.88
N THR A 66 12.30 -4.17 3.73
CA THR A 66 10.93 -3.82 4.08
C THR A 66 10.34 -4.90 4.98
N PHE A 67 9.53 -4.52 5.96
CA PHE A 67 8.65 -5.46 6.64
C PHE A 67 7.27 -5.35 6.00
N VAL A 68 6.79 -6.48 5.50
CA VAL A 68 5.54 -6.55 4.75
C VAL A 68 4.66 -7.68 5.24
N GLU A 69 3.37 -7.42 5.27
CA GLU A 69 2.32 -8.41 5.48
C GLU A 69 1.57 -8.59 4.16
N VAL A 70 1.38 -9.85 3.75
CA VAL A 70 0.66 -10.16 2.52
C VAL A 70 -0.48 -11.12 2.83
N ASP A 71 -1.67 -10.68 2.46
CA ASP A 71 -2.91 -11.42 2.57
C ASP A 71 -3.39 -11.84 1.18
N GLU A 72 -3.82 -13.09 1.04
CA GLU A 72 -4.52 -13.56 -0.15
C GLU A 72 -6.03 -13.39 0.06
N VAL A 73 -6.70 -12.87 -0.96
CA VAL A 73 -8.16 -12.74 -1.03
C VAL A 73 -8.71 -13.90 -1.85
N ASP A 74 -9.49 -14.77 -1.21
CA ASP A 74 -10.08 -15.92 -1.88
C ASP A 74 -11.34 -15.54 -2.70
N ALA A 75 -11.91 -16.52 -3.42
CA ALA A 75 -13.13 -16.33 -4.20
C ALA A 75 -14.39 -16.04 -3.34
N LYS A 76 -14.33 -16.31 -2.03
CA LYS A 76 -15.39 -16.01 -1.04
C LYS A 76 -15.15 -14.68 -0.32
N ASN A 77 -14.11 -13.95 -0.72
CA ASN A 77 -13.69 -12.69 -0.14
C ASN A 77 -13.20 -12.80 1.33
N GLU A 78 -12.66 -13.96 1.70
CA GLU A 78 -11.94 -14.19 2.95
C GLU A 78 -10.46 -13.81 2.79
N TYR A 79 -9.90 -13.20 3.83
CA TYR A 79 -8.50 -12.76 3.86
C TYR A 79 -7.66 -13.75 4.64
N LYS A 80 -6.65 -14.34 3.99
CA LYS A 80 -5.71 -15.26 4.62
C LYS A 80 -4.30 -14.71 4.52
N ARG A 81 -3.64 -14.54 5.67
CA ARG A 81 -2.22 -14.18 5.70
C ARG A 81 -1.36 -15.30 5.14
N ILE A 82 -0.68 -15.02 4.02
CA ILE A 82 0.24 -15.97 3.39
C ILE A 82 1.70 -15.64 3.69
N PHE A 83 2.00 -14.39 4.03
CA PHE A 83 3.35 -13.95 4.36
C PHE A 83 3.33 -12.82 5.40
N SER A 84 4.29 -12.85 6.31
CA SER A 84 4.61 -11.74 7.20
C SER A 84 6.09 -11.82 7.54
N GLY A 85 6.87 -10.82 7.13
CA GLY A 85 8.30 -10.88 7.33
C GLY A 85 9.09 -9.75 6.67
N TRP A 86 10.41 -9.82 6.89
CA TRP A 86 11.37 -8.93 6.26
C TRP A 86 11.74 -9.42 4.87
N MET A 87 11.77 -8.51 3.91
CA MET A 87 12.18 -8.75 2.54
C MET A 87 13.33 -7.82 2.18
N TYR A 88 14.21 -8.28 1.28
CA TYR A 88 15.50 -7.64 0.98
C TYR A 88 15.60 -7.35 -0.52
N ALA A 89 15.83 -6.08 -0.88
CA ALA A 89 15.92 -5.69 -2.28
C ALA A 89 17.14 -6.30 -2.99
N ALA A 90 18.26 -6.42 -2.27
CA ALA A 90 19.51 -6.98 -2.81
C ALA A 90 19.48 -8.50 -2.94
N SER A 91 18.51 -9.19 -2.33
CA SER A 91 18.40 -10.66 -2.36
C SER A 91 16.94 -11.11 -2.35
N PRO A 92 16.19 -10.89 -3.45
CA PRO A 92 14.78 -11.26 -3.54
C PRO A 92 14.53 -12.73 -3.21
N GLY A 93 15.40 -13.64 -3.67
CA GLY A 93 15.23 -15.09 -3.47
C GLY A 93 15.31 -15.57 -2.02
N LEU A 94 15.66 -14.71 -1.05
CA LEU A 94 15.70 -15.10 0.37
C LEU A 94 14.32 -14.99 1.04
N HIS A 95 13.57 -13.92 0.73
CA HIS A 95 12.30 -13.60 1.39
C HIS A 95 11.31 -12.85 0.48
N ALA A 96 11.29 -13.15 -0.82
CA ALA A 96 10.21 -12.73 -1.72
C ALA A 96 8.93 -13.55 -1.46
N ILE A 97 7.79 -13.02 -1.92
CA ILE A 97 6.54 -13.79 -1.94
C ILE A 97 6.52 -14.57 -3.23
N GLU A 98 6.56 -15.89 -3.08
CA GLU A 98 6.41 -16.85 -4.15
C GLU A 98 5.01 -17.44 -4.06
N HIS A 99 4.05 -16.83 -4.74
CA HIS A 99 2.69 -17.34 -4.86
C HIS A 99 2.58 -18.20 -6.15
N PRO A 100 1.68 -19.21 -6.22
CA PRO A 100 1.52 -20.03 -7.42
C PRO A 100 1.23 -19.23 -8.70
N VAL A 101 0.63 -18.05 -8.54
CA VAL A 101 0.23 -17.15 -9.63
C VAL A 101 1.09 -15.88 -9.71
N TYR A 102 1.64 -15.41 -8.59
CA TYR A 102 2.27 -14.09 -8.49
C TYR A 102 3.62 -14.19 -7.78
N ASP A 103 4.63 -13.45 -8.25
CA ASP A 103 5.84 -13.20 -7.48
C ASP A 103 5.93 -11.73 -7.12
N ILE A 104 6.23 -11.44 -5.85
CA ILE A 104 6.39 -10.06 -5.38
C ILE A 104 7.69 -9.94 -4.61
N TRP A 105 8.50 -8.97 -5.01
CA TRP A 105 9.73 -8.63 -4.32
C TRP A 105 9.92 -7.12 -4.17
N LEU A 106 10.67 -6.74 -3.13
CA LEU A 106 11.09 -5.37 -2.87
C LEU A 106 12.15 -5.01 -3.89
N THR A 107 12.06 -3.80 -4.43
CA THR A 107 13.08 -3.24 -5.31
C THR A 107 13.77 -2.04 -4.70
N ASP A 108 13.01 -1.16 -4.03
CA ASP A 108 13.60 0.02 -3.40
C ASP A 108 12.70 0.61 -2.30
N CYS A 109 13.23 1.55 -1.52
CA CYS A 109 12.48 2.40 -0.61
C CYS A 109 12.65 3.86 -1.05
N GLN A 110 11.56 4.62 -1.09
CA GLN A 110 11.56 5.99 -1.60
C GLN A 110 10.87 6.97 -0.65
N GLY A 111 11.24 8.24 -0.81
CA GLY A 111 10.74 9.34 0.02
C GLY A 111 11.31 9.32 1.43
N GLY A 112 11.12 10.43 2.16
CA GLY A 112 11.65 10.56 3.51
C GLY A 112 13.19 10.58 3.56
N GLY A 113 13.71 10.81 4.76
CA GLY A 113 15.15 10.90 5.05
C GLY A 113 15.43 10.90 6.54
N GLU A 114 14.48 10.38 7.33
CA GLU A 114 14.61 10.38 8.78
C GLU A 114 15.53 9.22 9.18
N ALA A 115 16.77 9.57 9.50
CA ALA A 115 17.74 8.68 10.13
C ALA A 115 17.21 8.25 11.50
N VAL A 116 16.91 6.96 11.65
CA VAL A 116 16.56 6.39 12.95
C VAL A 116 17.86 6.17 13.72
N VAL A 117 18.23 7.17 14.52
CA VAL A 117 19.27 7.02 15.53
C VAL A 117 18.76 6.02 16.57
N SER A 118 19.37 4.84 16.62
CA SER A 118 19.09 3.84 17.65
C SER A 118 19.32 4.43 19.06
N PRO A 119 18.35 4.36 19.99
CA PRO A 119 18.59 4.61 21.41
C PRO A 119 19.61 3.60 21.96
N PRO A 120 20.53 4.00 22.85
CA PRO A 120 21.49 3.08 23.44
C PRO A 120 20.78 2.04 24.31
N GLU A 121 20.96 0.77 23.97
CA GLU A 121 20.59 -0.36 24.80
C GLU A 121 21.42 -0.32 26.10
N PRO A 122 20.80 -0.24 27.29
CA PRO A 122 21.56 -0.34 28.52
C PRO A 122 22.07 -1.77 28.69
N ALA A 123 23.39 -1.88 28.73
CA ALA A 123 24.15 -3.08 29.00
C ALA A 123 23.71 -3.75 30.32
N ALA A 124 23.64 -5.07 30.25
CA ALA A 124 23.77 -6.09 31.28
C ALA A 124 23.93 -5.62 32.75
N ALA A 125 23.07 -6.16 33.62
CA ALA A 125 23.43 -6.46 35.00
C ALA A 125 23.33 -7.99 35.19
N ASP A 126 24.49 -8.60 35.44
CA ASP A 126 24.68 -9.97 35.93
C ASP A 126 23.83 -10.28 37.18
N THR A 127 23.23 -11.47 37.22
CA THR A 127 23.03 -12.22 38.47
C THR A 127 23.12 -13.72 38.17
N PRO A 128 23.94 -14.51 38.91
CA PRO A 128 24.11 -15.94 38.64
C PRO A 128 22.87 -16.80 39.00
N ALA A 129 22.62 -17.86 38.24
CA ALA A 129 21.76 -19.00 38.59
C ALA A 129 22.27 -19.70 39.87
N ALA A 130 21.52 -20.39 40.73
CA ALA A 130 20.23 -21.12 40.71
C ALA A 130 19.80 -21.30 42.21
N PRO A 131 18.84 -22.17 42.65
CA PRO A 131 18.04 -23.19 41.95
C PRO A 131 16.51 -23.18 42.24
N LEU A 132 15.81 -23.98 41.42
CA LEU A 132 14.37 -24.27 41.44
C LEU A 132 13.92 -24.96 42.76
N GLU A 133 12.87 -24.45 43.40
CA GLU A 133 12.05 -25.23 44.35
C GLU A 133 10.60 -24.66 44.42
N ASN A 134 9.72 -25.34 43.67
CA ASN A 134 8.31 -25.68 43.89
C ASN A 134 7.23 -24.70 44.44
N ALA A 135 6.13 -24.68 43.67
CA ALA A 135 4.69 -24.64 44.00
C ALA A 135 4.08 -23.47 44.81
N GLN A 136 3.17 -22.72 44.17
CA GLN A 136 1.71 -22.88 44.35
C GLN A 136 0.91 -21.86 43.52
N SER A 137 -0.01 -22.37 42.69
CA SER A 137 -1.14 -21.62 42.15
C SER A 137 -2.11 -21.20 43.28
N PRO A 138 -2.92 -20.16 43.06
CA PRO A 138 -4.34 -20.45 42.93
C PRO A 138 -5.02 -19.71 41.76
N ASP A 139 -5.83 -20.50 41.06
CA ASP A 139 -7.16 -20.21 40.52
C ASP A 139 -7.53 -18.77 40.12
N GLY A 140 -7.69 -18.60 38.81
CA GLY A 140 -8.40 -17.48 38.17
C GLY A 140 -8.78 -17.85 36.74
N ALA A 141 -9.75 -18.76 36.58
CA ALA A 141 -10.26 -19.19 35.28
C ALA A 141 -11.04 -18.06 34.58
N GLY A 142 -10.39 -17.38 33.64
CA GLY A 142 -11.07 -16.73 32.50
C GLY A 142 -10.93 -17.63 31.27
N SER A 143 -12.04 -18.02 30.67
CA SER A 143 -12.04 -18.93 29.52
C SER A 143 -11.39 -18.26 28.29
N PRO A 144 -10.62 -18.97 27.44
CA PRO A 144 -9.99 -18.43 26.23
C PRO A 144 -10.97 -17.76 25.22
N GLU A 145 -12.27 -17.97 25.37
CA GLU A 145 -13.32 -17.29 24.61
C GLU A 145 -13.48 -15.80 24.96
N ASP A 146 -13.26 -15.40 26.21
CA ASP A 146 -13.48 -14.02 26.65
C ASP A 146 -12.35 -13.09 26.19
N ALA A 147 -11.12 -13.60 26.12
CA ALA A 147 -9.97 -12.89 25.55
C ALA A 147 -10.12 -12.68 24.03
N ALA A 148 -10.67 -13.67 23.31
CA ALA A 148 -10.92 -13.56 21.87
C ALA A 148 -12.07 -12.59 21.54
N LYS A 149 -13.13 -12.56 22.37
CA LYS A 149 -14.23 -11.59 22.23
C LYS A 149 -13.76 -10.15 22.48
N THR A 150 -12.92 -9.96 23.50
CA THR A 150 -12.35 -8.63 23.82
C THR A 150 -11.47 -8.11 22.68
N GLN A 151 -10.64 -8.96 22.07
CA GLN A 151 -9.79 -8.58 20.93
C GLN A 151 -10.61 -8.29 19.66
N ALA A 152 -11.68 -9.05 19.41
CA ALA A 152 -12.56 -8.85 18.27
C ALA A 152 -13.40 -7.55 18.39
N GLU A 153 -13.85 -7.18 19.60
CA GLU A 153 -14.51 -5.90 19.83
C GLU A 153 -13.55 -4.72 19.67
N GLU A 154 -12.31 -4.82 20.16
CA GLU A 154 -11.31 -3.76 20.01
C GLU A 154 -10.93 -3.54 18.54
N ALA A 155 -10.79 -4.61 17.75
CA ALA A 155 -10.54 -4.52 16.31
C ALA A 155 -11.71 -3.86 15.55
N LYS A 156 -12.96 -4.18 15.92
CA LYS A 156 -14.16 -3.54 15.35
C LYS A 156 -14.24 -2.06 15.70
N ALA A 157 -13.88 -1.68 16.93
CA ALA A 157 -13.85 -0.29 17.37
C ALA A 157 -12.80 0.53 16.59
N LYS A 158 -11.60 -0.03 16.38
CA LYS A 158 -10.55 0.59 15.57
C LYS A 158 -10.98 0.78 14.10
N ALA A 159 -11.54 -0.26 13.48
CA ALA A 159 -12.05 -0.19 12.10
C ALA A 159 -13.17 0.85 11.93
N ALA A 160 -14.07 0.98 12.92
CA ALA A 160 -15.12 1.98 12.92
C ALA A 160 -14.55 3.41 13.02
N ALA A 161 -13.52 3.62 13.83
CA ALA A 161 -12.83 4.90 13.97
C ALA A 161 -12.10 5.33 12.68
N ASP A 162 -11.41 4.41 12.01
CA ASP A 162 -10.74 4.67 10.73
C ASP A 162 -11.74 5.04 9.62
N ARG A 163 -12.87 4.31 9.56
CA ARG A 163 -13.94 4.63 8.62
C ARG A 163 -14.50 6.03 8.88
N ALA A 164 -14.73 6.41 10.14
CA ALA A 164 -15.20 7.75 10.50
C ALA A 164 -14.20 8.84 10.08
N ARG A 165 -12.90 8.61 10.29
CA ARG A 165 -11.83 9.54 9.91
C ARG A 165 -11.74 9.74 8.38
N ARG A 166 -11.86 8.65 7.59
CA ARG A 166 -11.90 8.73 6.12
C ARG A 166 -13.13 9.50 5.62
N ILE A 167 -14.30 9.29 6.23
CA ILE A 167 -15.52 10.03 5.88
C ILE A 167 -15.36 11.52 6.20
N ALA A 168 -14.77 11.86 7.36
CA ALA A 168 -14.49 13.25 7.73
C ALA A 168 -13.50 13.91 6.75
N ALA A 169 -12.43 13.21 6.38
CA ALA A 169 -11.45 13.69 5.40
C ALA A 169 -12.09 13.94 4.03
N LYS A 170 -12.94 13.02 3.53
CA LYS A 170 -13.67 13.21 2.27
C LYS A 170 -14.63 14.39 2.34
N LYS A 171 -15.35 14.58 3.46
CA LYS A 171 -16.23 15.75 3.65
C LYS A 171 -15.45 17.06 3.68
N ALA A 172 -14.31 17.10 4.37
CA ALA A 172 -13.44 18.28 4.41
C ALA A 172 -12.89 18.61 3.01
N ALA A 173 -12.47 17.60 2.24
CA ALA A 173 -12.03 17.77 0.86
C ALA A 173 -13.15 18.27 -0.05
N ALA A 174 -14.37 17.73 0.07
CA ALA A 174 -15.53 18.17 -0.70
C ALA A 174 -15.95 19.61 -0.35
N GLU A 175 -15.90 20.00 0.93
CA GLU A 175 -16.18 21.38 1.32
C GLU A 175 -15.10 22.34 0.84
N LYS A 176 -13.82 21.96 0.92
CA LYS A 176 -12.71 22.73 0.35
C LYS A 176 -12.89 22.94 -1.16
N ALA A 177 -13.26 21.88 -1.89
CA ALA A 177 -13.56 21.97 -3.33
C ALA A 177 -14.76 22.90 -3.60
N ARG A 178 -15.82 22.82 -2.79
CA ARG A 178 -17.00 23.69 -2.94
C ARG A 178 -16.68 25.17 -2.66
N ARG A 179 -15.76 25.46 -1.72
CA ARG A 179 -15.30 26.83 -1.43
C ARG A 179 -14.37 27.39 -2.52
N MET A 180 -13.66 26.52 -3.24
CA MET A 180 -12.76 26.90 -4.35
C MET A 180 -13.46 26.92 -5.71
N ALA A 181 -14.72 26.48 -5.81
CA ALA A 181 -15.50 26.60 -7.03
C ALA A 181 -15.88 28.06 -7.30
N PRO A 182 -15.61 28.60 -8.50
CA PRO A 182 -16.04 29.95 -8.86
C PRO A 182 -17.58 30.06 -8.89
N PRO A 183 -18.16 31.19 -8.50
CA PRO A 183 -19.60 31.38 -8.57
C PRO A 183 -20.04 31.51 -10.03
N ASN A 184 -20.71 30.45 -10.52
CA ASN A 184 -21.71 30.48 -11.59
C ASN A 184 -21.27 31.11 -12.92
N GLU A 185 -20.55 30.35 -13.76
CA GLU A 185 -20.70 30.52 -15.20
C GLU A 185 -22.06 29.94 -15.60
N ILE A 186 -22.93 30.81 -16.08
CA ILE A 186 -24.18 30.46 -16.78
C ILE A 186 -23.79 29.48 -17.90
N PRO A 187 -24.44 28.31 -18.07
CA PRO A 187 -24.22 27.48 -19.24
C PRO A 187 -24.70 28.26 -20.47
N GLY A 188 -23.74 28.88 -21.16
CA GLY A 188 -23.97 29.61 -22.39
C GLY A 188 -24.49 28.67 -23.46
N GLY A 189 -25.66 29.02 -24.01
CA GLY A 189 -26.01 28.90 -25.42
C GLY A 189 -25.76 27.55 -26.08
N GLU A 190 -26.85 26.83 -26.30
CA GLU A 190 -26.97 25.83 -27.36
C GLU A 190 -26.38 26.39 -28.68
N PRO A 191 -25.42 25.72 -29.34
CA PRO A 191 -24.93 26.18 -30.62
C PRO A 191 -26.05 26.05 -31.66
N PRO A 192 -26.28 27.05 -32.53
CA PRO A 192 -27.23 26.89 -33.61
C PRO A 192 -26.79 25.71 -34.48
N ARG A 193 -27.70 24.75 -34.66
CA ARG A 193 -27.55 23.59 -35.55
C ARG A 193 -26.98 24.05 -36.89
N GLY A 194 -25.73 23.67 -37.13
CA GLY A 194 -25.03 23.92 -38.38
C GLY A 194 -25.79 23.32 -39.55
N ALA A 195 -25.87 24.08 -40.64
CA ALA A 195 -26.38 23.64 -41.93
C ALA A 195 -25.68 22.34 -42.38
N PRO A 196 -26.36 21.44 -43.12
CA PRO A 196 -25.75 20.23 -43.62
C PRO A 196 -24.59 20.56 -44.57
N ALA A 197 -23.46 19.88 -44.39
CA ALA A 197 -22.31 20.00 -45.27
C ALA A 197 -22.69 19.66 -46.73
N PRO A 198 -22.17 20.38 -47.74
CA PRO A 198 -22.45 20.06 -49.13
C PRO A 198 -21.88 18.68 -49.49
N SER A 199 -22.68 17.84 -50.15
CA SER A 199 -22.24 16.52 -50.60
C SER A 199 -21.05 16.62 -51.56
N PRO A 200 -20.04 15.74 -51.44
CA PRO A 200 -18.87 15.73 -52.32
C PRO A 200 -19.16 15.14 -53.72
N PHE A 201 -20.41 14.75 -54.01
CA PHE A 201 -20.80 14.14 -55.27
C PHE A 201 -21.49 15.16 -56.18
N PRO A 202 -21.12 15.23 -57.47
CA PRO A 202 -21.84 16.06 -58.43
C PRO A 202 -23.28 15.54 -58.59
N PRO A 203 -24.28 16.43 -58.76
CA PRO A 203 -25.68 16.03 -58.91
C PRO A 203 -25.87 15.20 -60.17
N MET A 204 -26.66 14.14 -60.07
CA MET A 204 -26.96 13.26 -61.20
C MET A 204 -27.99 13.93 -62.14
N PRO A 205 -27.98 13.59 -63.44
CA PRO A 205 -28.81 14.27 -64.44
C PRO A 205 -30.34 14.13 -64.26
N TRP A 206 -30.82 13.31 -63.32
CA TRP A 206 -32.24 13.11 -63.02
C TRP A 206 -32.77 13.95 -61.83
N ASP A 207 -31.91 14.68 -61.11
CA ASP A 207 -32.29 15.56 -59.99
C ASP A 207 -32.93 16.89 -60.43
N ARG A 208 -33.13 17.11 -61.73
CA ARG A 208 -33.73 18.33 -62.25
C ARG A 208 -35.26 18.21 -62.22
N PRO A 209 -35.99 19.02 -61.42
CA PRO A 209 -37.45 18.96 -61.44
C PRO A 209 -37.95 19.31 -62.84
N GLY A 210 -38.64 18.34 -63.44
CA GLY A 210 -39.25 18.45 -64.76
C GLY A 210 -40.22 19.61 -64.80
N ASN A 211 -39.97 20.54 -65.72
CA ASN A 211 -40.85 21.67 -66.02
C ASN A 211 -42.06 21.15 -66.81
N GLY A 212 -43.02 20.54 -66.11
CA GLY A 212 -44.31 20.13 -66.67
C GLY A 212 -45.24 21.33 -66.75
N GLY A 213 -45.26 21.99 -67.92
CA GLY A 213 -46.09 23.16 -68.16
C GLY A 213 -46.71 23.17 -69.56
N ARG A 214 -47.97 22.73 -69.60
CA ARG A 214 -49.00 22.86 -70.66
C ARG A 214 -48.86 22.04 -71.93
#